data_AF-A0A847DVK7-F1
#
_entry.id   AF-A0A847DVK7-F1
#
_cell.length_a   1.000
_cell.length_b   1.000
_cell.length_c   1.000
_cell.angle_alpha   90.00
_cell.angle_beta   90.00
_cell.angle_gamma   90.00
#
_symmetry.space_group_name_H-M   'P 1'
#
loop_
_entity.id
_entity.type
_entity.pdbx_description
1 polymer ?
#
loop_
_entity_poly.entity_id
_entity_poly.type
_entity_poly.pdbx_seq_one_letter_code
_entity_poly.pdbx_strand_id
1 'polypeptide(L)' 'ALADPELLRPLVERLGERATLESIAYADHSFHVPKRSGRSDAEVLDAALDAVVEWIDRHAGQSPD' A
#
# COMPACT_ATOMS: atom_id res chain seq x y z
N ALA A 1 -10.97 15.39 2.43
CA ALA A 1 -11.46 14.31 3.30
C ALA A 1 -10.34 13.30 3.45
N LEU A 2 -10.07 12.82 4.67
CA LEU A 2 -9.07 11.77 4.91
C LEU A 2 -9.71 10.41 4.59
N ALA A 3 -8.92 9.45 4.13
CA ALA A 3 -9.38 8.09 3.93
C ALA A 3 -9.43 7.37 5.28
N ASP A 4 -10.62 7.20 5.85
CA ASP A 4 -10.82 6.55 7.14
C ASP A 4 -10.60 5.03 7.03
N PRO A 5 -9.59 4.45 7.73
CA PRO A 5 -9.33 3.01 7.69
C PRO A 5 -10.54 2.14 8.06
N GLU A 6 -11.41 2.64 8.94
CA GLU A 6 -12.61 1.92 9.37
C GLU A 6 -13.68 1.86 8.27
N LEU A 7 -13.62 2.74 7.27
CA LEU A 7 -14.44 2.68 6.07
C LEU A 7 -13.77 1.88 4.94
N LEU A 8 -12.44 1.93 4.85
CA LEU A 8 -11.68 1.26 3.79
C LEU A 8 -11.69 -0.26 3.95
N ARG A 9 -11.47 -0.77 5.16
CA ARG A 9 -11.41 -2.22 5.42
C ARG A 9 -12.69 -2.96 4.97
N PRO A 10 -13.91 -2.59 5.44
CA PRO A 10 -15.12 -3.27 5.00
C PRO A 10 -15.41 -3.07 3.51
N LEU A 11 -14.96 -1.96 2.90
CA LEU A 11 -15.09 -1.75 1.46
C LEU A 11 -14.21 -2.74 0.69
N VAL A 12 -12.95 -2.89 1.07
CA VAL A 12 -12.00 -3.82 0.43
C VAL A 12 -12.50 -5.27 0.54
N GLU A 13 -13.01 -5.67 1.71
CA GLU A 13 -13.66 -6.98 1.90
C GLU A 13 -14.82 -7.21 0.92
N ARG A 14 -15.65 -6.19 0.69
CA ARG A 14 -16.79 -6.27 -0.24
C ARG A 14 -16.39 -6.30 -1.71
N LEU A 15 -15.26 -5.69 -2.06
CA LEU A 15 -14.73 -5.68 -3.43
C LEU A 15 -14.11 -7.03 -3.83
N GLY A 16 -13.75 -7.86 -2.85
CA GLY A 16 -13.38 -9.25 -3.06
C GLY A 16 -11.94 -9.45 -3.53
N GLU A 17 -11.69 -10.59 -4.17
CA GLU A 17 -10.37 -11.21 -4.35
C GLU A 17 -9.25 -10.27 -4.85
N ARG A 18 -9.56 -9.35 -5.75
CA ARG A 18 -8.57 -8.45 -6.36
C ARG A 18 -8.28 -7.19 -5.54
N ALA A 19 -9.11 -6.86 -4.56
CA ALA A 19 -8.94 -5.68 -3.74
C ALA A 19 -8.07 -5.98 -2.53
N THR A 20 -6.97 -5.24 -2.40
CA THR A 20 -6.04 -5.34 -1.27
C THR A 20 -5.92 -3.99 -0.56
N LEU A 21 -5.54 -4.02 0.72
CA LEU A 21 -5.29 -2.82 1.53
C LEU A 21 -3.92 -2.92 2.18
N GLU A 22 -2.98 -2.08 1.74
CA GLU A 22 -1.64 -1.97 2.32
C GLU A 22 -1.55 -0.73 3.20
N SER A 23 -1.05 -0.87 4.43
CA SER A 23 -0.99 0.23 5.40
C SER A 23 0.45 0.59 5.71
N ILE A 24 0.84 1.83 5.40
CA ILE A 24 2.19 2.34 5.61
C ILE A 24 2.23 3.13 6.92
N ALA A 25 2.91 2.57 7.92
CA ALA A 25 2.99 3.20 9.22
C ALA A 25 3.74 4.55 9.17
N TYR A 26 3.21 5.54 9.89
CA TYR A 26 3.79 6.88 10.09
C TYR A 26 3.88 7.79 8.85
N ALA A 27 3.53 7.29 7.66
CA ALA A 27 3.58 8.05 6.43
C ALA A 27 2.39 9.00 6.30
N ASP A 28 2.64 10.22 5.84
CA ASP A 28 1.59 11.12 5.38
C ASP A 28 1.18 10.84 3.92
N HIS A 29 0.31 11.68 3.37
CA HIS A 29 -0.19 11.53 1.99
C HIS A 29 0.88 11.74 0.90
N SER A 30 2.03 12.28 1.25
CA SER A 30 3.19 12.43 0.35
C SER A 30 4.28 11.39 0.64
N PHE A 31 3.98 10.39 1.47
CA PHE A 31 4.91 9.36 1.94
C PHE A 31 6.05 9.87 2.82
N HIS A 32 5.93 11.09 3.37
CA HIS A 32 6.91 11.55 4.35
C HIS A 32 6.69 10.85 5.68
N VAL A 33 7.78 10.45 6.32
CA VAL A 33 7.76 9.86 7.66
C VAL A 33 8.54 10.70 8.66
N PRO A 34 8.10 10.78 9.92
CA PRO A 34 8.88 11.43 10.96
C PRO A 34 10.16 10.61 11.22
N LYS A 35 11.26 11.29 11.56
CA LYS A 35 12.56 10.64 11.88
C LYS A 35 12.46 9.51 12.92
N ARG A 36 11.52 9.62 13.86
CA ARG A 36 11.28 8.60 14.90
C ARG A 36 10.68 7.28 14.38
N SER A 37 10.23 7.24 13.13
CA SER A 37 9.77 6.01 12.47
C SER A 37 10.91 5.03 12.20
N GLY A 38 12.17 5.52 12.18
CA GLY A 38 13.34 4.70 11.84
C GLY A 38 13.49 4.40 10.35
N ARG A 39 12.63 4.97 9.50
CA ARG A 39 12.68 4.85 8.03
C ARG A 39 12.86 6.22 7.39
N SER A 40 13.44 6.22 6.21
CA SER A 40 13.47 7.36 5.29
C SER A 40 12.25 7.36 4.37
N ASP A 41 11.92 8.54 3.82
CA ASP A 41 10.83 8.69 2.86
C ASP A 41 11.04 7.81 1.61
N ALA A 42 12.29 7.62 1.18
CA ALA A 42 12.65 6.76 0.06
C ALA A 42 12.35 5.28 0.36
N GLU A 43 12.77 4.75 1.51
CA GLU A 43 12.47 3.37 1.91
C GLU A 43 10.97 3.11 2.05
N VAL A 44 10.21 4.14 2.42
CA VAL A 44 8.75 4.07 2.52
C VAL A 44 8.12 4.00 1.13
N LEU A 45 8.57 4.86 0.21
CA LEU A 45 8.11 4.85 -1.18
C LEU A 45 8.48 3.55 -1.89
N ASP A 46 9.70 3.05 -1.72
CA ASP A 46 10.15 1.78 -2.30
C ASP A 46 9.24 0.63 -1.86
N ALA A 47 8.96 0.51 -0.55
CA ALA A 47 8.05 -0.52 -0.05
C ALA A 47 6.61 -0.37 -0.58
N ALA A 48 6.13 0.87 -0.80
CA ALA A 48 4.82 1.10 -1.41
C ALA A 48 4.79 0.62 -2.87
N LEU A 49 5.88 0.84 -3.62
CA LEU A 49 6.01 0.38 -5.00
C LEU A 49 6.15 -1.14 -5.08
N ASP A 50 6.90 -1.76 -4.16
CA ASP A 50 7.02 -3.22 -4.07
C ASP A 50 5.63 -3.87 -3.87
N ALA A 51 4.78 -3.31 -3.00
CA ALA A 51 3.42 -3.79 -2.79
C ALA A 51 2.55 -3.68 -4.06
N VAL A 52 2.76 -2.64 -4.87
CA VAL A 52 2.06 -2.47 -6.16
C VAL A 52 2.55 -3.49 -7.18
N VAL A 53 3.86 -3.71 -7.30
CA VAL A 53 4.45 -4.72 -8.19
C VAL A 53 3.92 -6.11 -7.83
N GLU A 54 3.96 -6.48 -6.55
CA GLU A 54 3.44 -7.77 -6.10
C GLU A 54 1.95 -7.93 -6.42
N TRP A 55 1.16 -6.87 -6.26
CA TRP A 55 -0.26 -6.89 -6.62
C TRP A 55 -0.47 -7.09 -8.11
N ILE A 56 0.35 -6.45 -8.96
CA ILE A 56 0.30 -6.63 -10.42
C ILE A 56 0.66 -8.08 -10.76
N ASP A 57 1.76 -8.61 -10.26
CA ASP A 57 2.22 -9.97 -10.56
C ASP A 57 1.19 -11.03 -10.18
N ARG A 58 0.52 -10.82 -9.04
CA ARG A 58 -0.54 -11.71 -8.56
C ARG A 58 -1.79 -11.72 -9.44
N HIS A 59 -2.14 -10.58 -10.07
CA HIS A 59 -3.45 -10.41 -10.72
C HIS A 59 -3.42 -10.16 -12.24
N ALA A 60 -2.30 -9.73 -12.80
CA ALA A 60 -2.15 -9.46 -14.24
C ALA A 60 -1.62 -10.69 -15.01
N GLY A 61 -1.24 -11.76 -14.29
CA GLY A 61 -0.53 -12.90 -14.84
C GLY A 61 0.97 -12.59 -14.98
N GLN A 62 1.81 -13.55 -14.60
CA GLN A 62 3.26 -13.44 -14.74
C GLN A 62 3.63 -13.14 -16.20
N SER A 63 4.43 -12.10 -16.43
CA SER A 63 5.17 -12.04 -17.70
C SER A 63 6.11 -13.24 -17.72
N PRO A 64 6.06 -14.13 -18.72
CA PRO A 64 7.02 -15.22 -18.82
C PRO A 64 8.42 -14.61 -19.04
N ASP A 65 9.40 -15.10 -18.28
CA ASP A 65 10.84 -14.86 -18.49
C ASP A 65 11.27 -15.16 -19.94
#